data_AF-A0AAW6Y3X6-F1
#
_entry.id   AF-A0AAW6Y3X6-F1
#
_cell.length_a   1.000
_cell.length_b   1.000
_cell.length_c   1.000
_cell.angle_alpha   90.00
_cell.angle_beta   90.00
_cell.angle_gamma   90.00
#
_symmetry.space_group_name_H-M   'P 1'
#
loop_
_entity.id
_entity.type
_entity.pdbx_description
1 polymer ?
#
loop_
_entity_poly.entity_id
_entity_poly.type
_entity_poly.pdbx_seq_one_letter_code
_entity_poly.pdbx_strand_id
1 'polypeptide(L)' 'MILNEDIRAREVRLIGVDGQQIGVVSKNEALRKAADADLDLVLLSPNAKPPVARIMDYGKFRFEQQKKAKENRKNQKVMA' A
#
# COMPACT_ATOMS: atom_id res chain seq x y z
N MET A 1 -2.49 6.81 -4.91
CA MET A 1 -2.76 5.41 -4.51
C MET A 1 -4.23 5.31 -4.17
N ILE A 2 -4.84 4.17 -4.44
CA ILE A 2 -6.25 3.91 -4.12
C ILE A 2 -6.26 3.15 -2.79
N LEU A 3 -7.16 3.52 -1.88
CA LEU A 3 -7.14 3.10 -0.47
C LEU A 3 -8.51 2.56 -0.06
N ASN A 4 -8.52 1.53 0.79
CA ASN A 4 -9.69 1.04 1.50
C ASN A 4 -10.92 0.92 0.58
N GLU A 5 -11.97 1.68 0.87
CA GLU A 5 -13.26 1.68 0.16
C GLU A 5 -13.16 2.15 -1.30
N ASP A 6 -12.15 2.94 -1.68
CA ASP A 6 -11.95 3.42 -3.06
C ASP A 6 -11.58 2.30 -4.03
N ILE A 7 -11.20 1.13 -3.51
CA ILE A 7 -10.88 -0.05 -4.31
C ILE A 7 -12.19 -0.60 -4.90
N ARG A 8 -12.34 -0.46 -6.23
CA ARG A 8 -13.51 -0.95 -6.98
C ARG A 8 -13.40 -2.40 -7.43
N ALA A 9 -12.22 -3.02 -7.30
CA ALA A 9 -12.02 -4.41 -7.67
C ALA A 9 -12.82 -5.35 -6.75
N ARG A 10 -13.44 -6.39 -7.31
CA ARG A 10 -14.17 -7.40 -6.52
C ARG A 10 -13.21 -8.34 -5.78
N GLU A 11 -12.11 -8.69 -6.43
CA GLU A 11 -11.07 -9.56 -5.91
C GLU A 11 -9.71 -8.90 -6.09
N VAL A 12 -8.83 -9.14 -5.14
CA VAL A 12 -7.48 -8.59 -5.11
C VAL A 12 -6.49 -9.66 -4.66
N ARG A 13 -5.28 -9.62 -5.19
CA ARG A 13 -4.15 -10.34 -4.62
C ARG A 13 -3.66 -9.58 -3.39
N LEU A 14 -3.88 -10.17 -2.21
CA LEU A 14 -3.57 -9.56 -0.93
C LEU A 14 -2.16 -9.94 -0.45
N ILE A 15 -1.42 -8.93 -0.03
CA ILE A 15 -0.13 -9.04 0.65
C ILE A 15 -0.33 -8.53 2.08
N GLY A 16 0.01 -9.36 3.07
CA GLY A 16 -0.02 -9.00 4.48
C GLY A 16 1.07 -8.00 4.87
N VAL A 17 1.04 -7.59 6.14
CA VAL A 17 1.89 -6.52 6.70
C VAL A 17 3.37 -6.84 6.57
N ASP A 18 3.74 -8.09 6.86
CA ASP A 18 5.14 -8.57 6.83
C ASP A 18 5.59 -9.02 5.43
N GLY A 19 4.81 -8.69 4.39
CA GLY A 19 5.07 -9.16 3.02
C GLY A 19 4.59 -10.59 2.75
N GLN A 20 3.87 -11.21 3.69
CA GLN A 20 3.26 -12.52 3.49
C GLN A 20 2.27 -12.48 2.32
N GLN A 21 2.40 -13.43 1.39
CA GLN A 21 1.43 -13.57 0.30
C GLN A 21 0.22 -14.37 0.79
N ILE A 22 -0.91 -13.69 0.97
CA ILE A 22 -2.16 -14.34 1.41
C ILE A 22 -2.85 -15.01 0.22
N GLY A 23 -2.65 -14.48 -0.99
CA GLY A 23 -3.25 -15.00 -2.22
C GLY A 23 -4.36 -14.10 -2.74
N VAL A 24 -5.26 -14.65 -3.55
CA VAL A 24 -6.41 -13.91 -4.09
C VAL A 24 -7.57 -14.02 -3.13
N VAL A 25 -8.07 -12.87 -2.69
CA VAL A 25 -9.19 -12.77 -1.74
C VAL A 25 -10.20 -11.73 -2.23
N SER A 26 -11.40 -11.77 -1.68
CA SER A 26 -12.40 -10.73 -1.94
C SER A 26 -11.97 -9.39 -1.35
N LYS A 27 -12.44 -8.29 -1.94
CA LYS A 27 -12.23 -6.93 -1.38
C LYS A 27 -12.65 -6.85 0.09
N ASN A 28 -13.80 -7.42 0.41
CA ASN A 28 -14.36 -7.36 1.77
C ASN A 28 -13.49 -8.10 2.78
N GLU A 29 -12.92 -9.24 2.39
CA GLU A 29 -11.98 -9.98 3.24
C GLU A 29 -10.67 -9.20 3.42
N ALA A 30 -10.16 -8.58 2.34
CA ALA A 30 -8.98 -7.74 2.42
C ALA A 30 -9.18 -6.52 3.32
N LEU A 31 -10.35 -5.87 3.26
CA LEU A 31 -10.72 -4.76 4.14
C LEU A 31 -10.83 -5.20 5.60
N ARG A 32 -11.45 -6.35 5.87
CA ARG A 32 -11.51 -6.91 7.22
C ARG A 32 -10.12 -7.19 7.78
N LYS A 33 -9.26 -7.85 7.01
CA LYS A 33 -7.87 -8.14 7.43
C LYS A 33 -7.06 -6.86 7.71
N ALA A 34 -7.30 -5.80 6.94
CA ALA A 34 -6.67 -4.51 7.19
C ALA A 34 -7.19 -3.88 8.48
N ALA A 35 -8.51 -3.90 8.70
CA ALA A 35 -9.15 -3.40 9.92
C ALA A 35 -8.74 -4.19 11.17
N ASP A 36 -8.66 -5.52 11.08
CA ASP A 36 -8.21 -6.40 12.18
C ASP A 36 -6.77 -6.12 12.59
N ALA A 37 -5.95 -5.61 11.66
CA ALA A 37 -4.58 -5.21 11.90
C ALA A 37 -4.43 -3.72 12.27
N ASP A 38 -5.52 -2.95 12.33
CA ASP A 38 -5.53 -1.48 12.51
C ASP A 38 -4.67 -0.75 11.46
N LEU A 39 -4.72 -1.21 10.21
CA LEU A 39 -3.92 -0.71 9.08
C LEU A 39 -4.79 -0.42 7.86
N ASP A 40 -4.21 0.23 6.85
CA ASP A 40 -4.90 0.52 5.59
C ASP A 40 -4.69 -0.57 4.54
N LEU A 41 -5.73 -0.83 3.76
CA LEU A 41 -5.64 -1.60 2.53
C LEU A 41 -5.22 -0.68 1.38
N VAL A 42 -3.97 -0.81 0.92
CA VAL A 42 -3.41 0.04 -0.13
C VAL A 42 -3.32 -0.73 -1.45
N LEU A 43 -3.92 -0.20 -2.51
CA LEU A 43 -3.79 -0.77 -3.84
C LEU A 43 -2.46 -0.36 -4.48
N LEU A 44 -1.54 -1.32 -4.59
CA LEU A 44 -0.21 -1.12 -5.15
C LEU A 44 -0.21 -1.18 -6.67
N SER A 45 -0.99 -2.09 -7.26
CA SER A 45 -1.00 -2.30 -8.70
C SER A 45 -2.44 -2.52 -9.20
N PRO A 46 -3.15 -1.45 -9.60
CA PRO A 46 -4.50 -1.55 -10.16
C PRO A 46 -4.53 -2.27 -11.51
N ASN A 47 -3.44 -2.22 -12.27
CA ASN A 47 -3.36 -2.76 -13.63
C ASN A 47 -3.06 -4.27 -13.68
N ALA A 48 -2.76 -4.90 -12.54
CA ALA A 48 -2.49 -6.33 -12.46
C ALA A 48 -3.80 -7.15 -12.55
N LYS A 49 -3.70 -8.41 -12.99
CA LYS A 49 -4.81 -9.36 -13.03
C LYS A 49 -4.50 -10.56 -12.13
N PRO A 50 -5.10 -10.69 -10.94
CA PRO A 50 -5.95 -9.70 -10.26
C PRO A 50 -5.16 -8.50 -9.71
N PRO A 51 -5.81 -7.35 -9.41
CA PRO A 51 -5.16 -6.18 -8.82
C PRO A 51 -4.45 -6.51 -7.52
N VAL A 52 -3.28 -5.91 -7.28
CA VAL A 52 -2.47 -6.21 -6.08
C VAL A 52 -2.72 -5.17 -5.00
N ALA A 53 -3.16 -5.64 -3.83
CA ALA A 53 -3.37 -4.84 -2.64
C ALA A 53 -2.45 -5.31 -1.51
N ARG A 54 -1.96 -4.38 -0.69
CA ARG A 54 -1.12 -4.66 0.48
C ARG A 54 -1.67 -3.95 1.70
N ILE A 55 -1.66 -4.64 2.84
CA ILE A 55 -1.98 -4.07 4.15
C ILE A 55 -0.76 -3.31 4.66
N MET A 56 -0.87 -2.00 4.86
CA MET A 56 0.19 -1.15 5.40
C MET A 56 -0.34 0.17 5.96
N ASP A 57 0.44 0.85 6.78
CA ASP A 57 0.16 2.22 7.20
C ASP A 57 0.53 3.21 6.08
N TYR A 58 -0.49 3.74 5.40
CA TYR A 58 -0.27 4.70 4.31
C TYR A 58 0.26 6.05 4.83
N GLY A 59 -0.17 6.47 6.01
CA GLY A 59 0.25 7.73 6.64
C GLY A 59 1.75 7.77 6.91
N LYS A 60 2.26 6.73 7.58
CA LYS A 60 3.68 6.55 7.85
C LYS A 60 4.49 6.43 6.56
N PHE A 61 4.03 5.62 5.60
CA PHE A 61 4.70 5.47 4.31
C PHE A 61 4.83 6.81 3.57
N ARG A 62 3.77 7.62 3.54
CA ARG A 62 3.79 8.95 2.91
C ARG A 62 4.71 9.93 3.62
N PHE A 63 4.79 9.86 4.94
CA PHE A 63 5.69 10.69 5.72
C PHE A 63 7.15 10.32 5.45
N GLU A 64 7.50 9.04 5.49
CA GLU A 64 8.85 8.54 5.23
C GLU A 64 9.31 8.85 3.81
N GLN A 65 8.43 8.65 2.81
CA GLN A 65 8.72 9.00 1.42
C GLN A 65 8.97 10.50 1.23
N GLN A 66 8.20 11.37 1.90
CA GLN A 66 8.41 12.82 1.84
C GLN A 66 9.71 13.23 2.54
N LYS A 67 10.04 12.64 3.69
CA LYS A 67 11.28 12.90 4.42
C LYS A 67 12.50 12.50 3.57
N LYS A 68 12.49 11.28 3.00
CA LYS A 68 13.55 10.77 2.12
C LYS A 68 13.70 11.62 0.85
N ALA A 69 12.59 12.07 0.26
CA ALA A 69 12.64 12.97 -0.90
C ALA A 69 13.26 14.34 -0.57
N LYS A 70 13.00 14.87 0.63
CA LYS A 70 13.64 16.12 1.11
C LYS A 70 15.13 15.94 1.37
N GLU A 71 15.55 14.81 1.93
CA GLU A 71 16.97 14.50 2.16
C GLU A 71 17.72 14.28 0.84
N ASN A 72 17.14 13.55 -0.11
CA ASN A 72 17.75 13.35 -1.44
C ASN A 72 17.88 14.66 -2.23
N ARG A 73 16.91 15.59 -2.11
CA ARG A 73 17.02 16.92 -2.72
C ARG A 73 18.11 17.79 -2.09
N LYS A 74 18.39 17.63 -0.79
CA LYS A 74 19.49 18.32 -0.11
C LYS A 74 20.84 17.78 -0.54
N ASN A 75 20.98 16.45 -0.67
CA ASN A 75 22.24 15.83 -1.10
C ASN A 75 22.54 16.05 -2.58
N GLN A 76 21.53 16.18 -3.45
CA GLN A 76 21.76 16.52 -4.87
C GLN A 76 22.31 17.94 -5.09
N LYS A 77 22.14 18.88 -4.15
CA LYS A 77 22.66 20.25 -4.29
C LYS A 77 24.13 20.42 -3.90
N VAL A 78 24.77 19.40 -3.31
CA VAL A 78 26.14 19.50 -2.78
C VAL A 78 27.19 18.91 -3.74
N MET A 79 26.77 18.29 -4.85
CA MET A 79 27.67 17.70 -5.86
C MET A 79 27.66 18.46 -7.21
N ALA A 80 27.44 19.77 -7.18
CA ALA A 80 27.60 20.65 -8.35
C ALA A 80 28.61 21.76 -8.03
#